data_AF-A0AA88M4P5-F1
#
_entry.id   AF-A0AA88M4P5-F1
#
_cell.length_a   1.000
_cell.length_b   1.000
_cell.length_c   1.000
_cell.angle_alpha   90.00
_cell.angle_beta   90.00
_cell.angle_gamma   90.00
#
_symmetry.space_group_name_H-M   'P 1'
#
loop_
_entity.id
_entity.type
_entity.pdbx_description
1 polymer ?
#
loop_
_entity_poly.entity_id
_entity_poly.type
_entity_poly.pdbx_seq_one_letter_code
_entity_poly.pdbx_strand_id
1 'polypeptide(L)'
;MSDRAETRGPSSRRRMANINGAGAKQVNGSKWSDAGDKPPHYSGKGKAEDGVHNHASKNGKVDRAIAGQQQLTNGSRKPKNVADDINEKLSCHVLQESLLSSASGYSNYRGILNWCVVMLMLSNARLFLENIIKYGILVDPIQVVSLFLKDPYSWPAACLIIVSNVFILAALYIERRLAVGTISEITGLILHIFNLTSVLVFPAAVVLTSTSMTPVGGVLSLGVYTLLFLKLYSYQDTNRWCREIRQAKARKLTRSYSCPSVAQSNGSAVYTNVSYPGNLTHRDMYYFVFVPTLCYQLNFPRSPRIRKRFLMRRLFEMLFLMQLLVGLIQQWMVPTIQNSMKPFQEMDFSRMVERLLKLAVPNHLIWLIFFYWFFHSCMNFLAELMQFGDREFYRDWWNSESITYFWANWNIPVHKWCLRHFYKPMLSKGFSKFLAQCAVFMVSAFFHEYLVSVPLKMFRLWAFMGMMFQVPLAWFVGRYLTGNYGNAAVWMSLIIGQPVAVLMYVHDYYIIHHGTTT
;
A
#
# COMPACT_ATOMS: atom_id res chain seq x y z
N MET A 1 -6.86 -43.70 64.58
CA MET A 1 -5.88 -42.58 64.66
C MET A 1 -6.53 -41.41 63.91
N SER A 2 -7.50 -40.67 64.47
CA SER A 2 -7.38 -39.62 65.52
C SER A 2 -6.19 -38.70 65.22
N ASP A 3 -6.33 -37.40 64.96
CA ASP A 3 -7.26 -36.43 65.56
C ASP A 3 -7.84 -35.38 64.62
N ARG A 4 -9.00 -34.86 65.05
CA ARG A 4 -9.88 -33.86 64.45
C ARG A 4 -10.13 -32.78 65.52
N ALA A 5 -10.14 -31.51 65.14
CA ALA A 5 -10.79 -30.39 65.84
C ALA A 5 -11.02 -29.30 64.77
N GLU A 6 -12.21 -28.95 64.25
CA GLU A 6 -13.44 -28.41 64.86
C GLU A 6 -13.12 -27.19 65.77
N THR A 7 -13.65 -25.97 65.61
CA THR A 7 -14.95 -25.40 65.19
C THR A 7 -14.73 -23.88 64.89
N ARG A 8 -15.56 -23.02 64.27
CA ARG A 8 -16.95 -22.57 64.57
C ARG A 8 -17.32 -21.45 63.55
N GLY A 9 -18.58 -21.38 63.09
CA GLY A 9 -19.11 -20.33 62.17
C GLY A 9 -19.63 -19.06 62.89
N PRO A 10 -20.80 -18.50 62.50
CA PRO A 10 -21.02 -17.61 61.35
C PRO A 10 -21.80 -16.32 61.74
N SER A 11 -21.90 -15.29 60.86
CA SER A 11 -23.04 -14.34 60.92
C SER A 11 -23.20 -13.45 59.69
N SER A 12 -24.37 -13.59 59.06
CA SER A 12 -25.04 -12.71 58.11
C SER A 12 -25.45 -11.35 58.69
N ARG A 13 -25.53 -10.29 57.86
CA ARG A 13 -26.74 -9.42 57.76
C ARG A 13 -26.69 -8.39 56.61
N ARG A 14 -27.82 -8.34 55.88
CA ARG A 14 -28.29 -7.30 54.93
C ARG A 14 -28.73 -6.02 55.66
N ARG A 15 -28.59 -4.85 55.00
CA ARG A 15 -29.60 -3.79 54.69
C ARG A 15 -28.86 -2.47 54.39
N MET A 16 -29.02 -1.80 53.24
CA MET A 16 -30.17 -1.07 52.66
C MET A 16 -30.16 0.45 53.00
N ALA A 17 -29.97 1.25 51.94
CA ALA A 17 -30.55 2.56 51.59
C ALA A 17 -30.56 3.78 52.55
N ASN A 18 -30.08 4.92 52.02
CA ASN A 18 -30.70 6.27 51.90
C ASN A 18 -29.61 7.37 52.01
N ILE A 19 -29.41 8.26 51.03
CA ILE A 19 -30.25 9.37 50.50
C ILE A 19 -30.25 10.62 51.40
N ASN A 20 -29.98 11.76 50.73
CA ASN A 20 -30.09 13.19 51.10
C ASN A 20 -28.94 13.79 51.95
N GLY A 21 -28.45 15.01 51.69
CA GLY A 21 -28.86 16.03 50.72
C GLY A 21 -28.13 17.37 50.97
N ALA A 22 -28.27 18.25 49.98
CA ALA A 22 -28.29 19.73 49.99
C ALA A 22 -27.24 20.55 50.77
N GLY A 23 -26.72 21.60 50.10
CA GLY A 23 -26.12 22.76 50.76
C GLY A 23 -25.38 23.70 49.82
N ALA A 24 -26.10 24.66 49.24
CA ALA A 24 -25.60 25.74 48.38
C ALA A 24 -25.19 27.00 49.18
N LYS A 25 -24.29 27.83 48.61
CA LYS A 25 -24.32 29.33 48.48
C LYS A 25 -22.90 29.90 48.19
N GLN A 26 -22.68 30.60 47.06
CA GLN A 26 -22.80 32.07 46.80
C GLN A 26 -21.63 32.90 47.37
N VAL A 27 -21.12 34.03 46.84
CA VAL A 27 -21.20 34.80 45.57
C VAL A 27 -20.28 36.05 45.74
N ASN A 28 -20.05 36.80 44.63
CA ASN A 28 -19.55 38.19 44.44
C ASN A 28 -18.08 38.35 44.01
N GLY A 29 -17.70 39.15 43.00
CA GLY A 29 -18.42 40.05 42.07
C GLY A 29 -17.85 41.49 42.07
N SER A 30 -17.51 42.06 40.90
CA SER A 30 -17.53 43.51 40.52
C SER A 30 -16.80 43.72 39.17
N LYS A 31 -17.41 44.12 38.03
CA LYS A 31 -18.01 45.41 37.55
C LYS A 31 -17.04 46.46 36.90
N TRP A 32 -17.26 46.67 35.58
CA TRP A 32 -17.46 47.95 34.82
C TRP A 32 -16.20 48.80 34.51
N SER A 33 -16.04 49.42 33.32
CA SER A 33 -16.90 50.45 32.70
C SER A 33 -16.69 50.69 31.18
N ASP A 34 -17.76 51.21 30.56
CA ASP A 34 -17.97 51.71 29.18
C ASP A 34 -17.51 53.18 28.97
N ALA A 35 -17.28 53.56 27.70
CA ALA A 35 -17.55 54.86 27.03
C ALA A 35 -16.92 54.80 25.60
N GLY A 36 -17.55 55.09 24.45
CA GLY A 36 -18.80 55.75 24.10
C GLY A 36 -18.55 57.16 23.58
N ASP A 37 -18.45 57.39 22.24
CA ASP A 37 -19.20 58.46 21.53
C ASP A 37 -19.02 58.51 20.00
N LYS A 38 -19.94 59.24 19.36
CA LYS A 38 -20.59 59.12 18.02
C LYS A 38 -20.03 60.07 16.90
N PRO A 39 -20.57 60.01 15.64
CA PRO A 39 -20.03 60.53 14.35
C PRO A 39 -20.58 61.96 14.01
N PRO A 40 -20.45 62.66 12.83
CA PRO A 40 -20.65 62.22 11.41
C PRO A 40 -19.82 62.98 10.31
N HIS A 41 -19.94 62.58 9.03
CA HIS A 41 -20.40 63.44 7.90
C HIS A 41 -20.22 62.80 6.51
N TYR A 42 -21.20 63.10 5.64
CA TYR A 42 -21.39 62.62 4.27
C TYR A 42 -21.28 63.80 3.30
N SER A 43 -20.56 63.65 2.18
CA SER A 43 -20.75 64.29 0.86
C SER A 43 -19.65 63.74 -0.06
N GLY A 44 -19.79 63.31 -1.32
CA GLY A 44 -20.84 63.41 -2.32
C GLY A 44 -20.19 63.70 -3.69
N LYS A 45 -20.45 62.85 -4.70
CA LYS A 45 -20.11 62.90 -6.16
C LYS A 45 -18.72 62.34 -6.57
N GLY A 46 -18.58 61.44 -7.56
CA GLY A 46 -19.54 60.73 -8.42
C GLY A 46 -18.87 59.82 -9.48
N LYS A 47 -19.64 58.83 -9.96
CA LYS A 47 -19.56 58.02 -11.21
C LYS A 47 -18.30 57.17 -11.49
N ALA A 48 -18.36 55.94 -12.03
CA ALA A 48 -19.40 54.93 -12.30
C ALA A 48 -18.69 53.60 -12.70
N GLU A 49 -19.31 52.46 -12.35
CA GLU A 49 -19.31 51.12 -13.00
C GLU A 49 -17.96 50.40 -13.24
N ASP A 50 -17.73 49.11 -13.01
CA ASP A 50 -18.58 47.92 -12.90
C ASP A 50 -17.74 46.77 -12.29
N GLY A 51 -18.37 45.73 -11.72
CA GLY A 51 -17.75 44.39 -11.61
C GLY A 51 -17.58 43.76 -10.22
N VAL A 52 -18.65 43.07 -9.78
CA VAL A 52 -18.68 41.75 -9.10
C VAL A 52 -17.65 41.47 -7.98
N HIS A 53 -18.16 41.48 -6.74
CA HIS A 53 -17.45 40.97 -5.56
C HIS A 53 -17.91 39.57 -5.14
N ASN A 54 -16.91 38.76 -4.79
CA ASN A 54 -16.95 37.51 -4.04
C ASN A 54 -17.81 37.58 -2.76
N HIS A 55 -18.46 36.47 -2.41
CA HIS A 55 -18.85 36.13 -1.05
C HIS A 55 -18.16 34.85 -0.59
N ALA A 56 -17.63 34.86 0.63
CA ALA A 56 -17.22 33.69 1.38
C ALA A 56 -17.78 33.75 2.82
N SER A 57 -18.07 32.55 3.36
CA SER A 57 -18.34 32.18 4.76
C SER A 57 -19.80 32.38 5.25
N LYS A 58 -20.48 31.46 5.94
CA LYS A 58 -20.07 30.43 6.93
C LYS A 58 -21.02 29.20 6.99
N ASN A 59 -20.42 28.08 7.40
CA ASN A 59 -20.89 26.89 8.14
C ASN A 59 -22.40 26.63 8.40
N GLY A 60 -22.79 25.36 8.19
CA GLY A 60 -23.92 24.72 8.88
C GLY A 60 -24.09 23.24 8.49
N LYS A 61 -24.07 22.34 9.49
CA LYS A 61 -24.31 20.89 9.41
C LYS A 61 -25.53 20.51 8.55
N VAL A 62 -25.42 19.46 7.74
CA VAL A 62 -26.59 18.74 7.20
C VAL A 62 -26.28 17.24 7.13
N ASP A 63 -27.04 16.45 7.90
CA ASP A 63 -27.21 15.02 7.75
C ASP A 63 -27.75 14.71 6.34
N ARG A 64 -26.99 13.99 5.52
CA ARG A 64 -27.44 13.54 4.20
C ARG A 64 -28.15 12.20 4.31
N ALA A 65 -29.46 12.27 4.47
CA ALA A 65 -30.36 11.25 3.93
C ALA A 65 -30.25 11.29 2.40
N ILE A 66 -29.98 10.13 1.81
CA ILE A 66 -29.90 9.92 0.36
C ILE A 66 -31.33 9.84 -0.15
N ALA A 67 -31.84 10.95 -0.71
CA ALA A 67 -33.02 10.93 -1.56
C ALA A 67 -32.57 10.76 -3.01
N GLY A 68 -33.02 9.68 -3.64
CA GLY A 68 -32.73 9.32 -5.02
C GLY A 68 -33.28 10.31 -6.04
N GLN A 69 -32.65 10.30 -7.21
CA GLN A 69 -33.02 11.04 -8.41
C GLN A 69 -34.51 10.83 -8.76
N GLN A 70 -35.32 11.87 -8.63
CA GLN A 70 -36.57 11.99 -9.39
C GLN A 70 -36.24 12.58 -10.76
N GLN A 71 -36.30 11.71 -11.76
CA GLN A 71 -36.30 12.06 -13.17
C GLN A 71 -37.60 12.82 -13.47
N LEU A 72 -37.49 14.06 -13.95
CA LEU A 72 -38.61 14.86 -14.44
C LEU A 72 -39.25 14.18 -15.65
N THR A 73 -40.48 13.71 -15.51
CA THR A 73 -41.41 13.50 -16.63
C THR A 73 -42.47 14.59 -16.58
N ASN A 74 -42.46 15.46 -17.60
CA ASN A 74 -43.51 16.45 -17.84
C ASN A 74 -44.78 15.70 -18.28
N GLY A 75 -45.80 15.72 -17.42
CA GLY A 75 -47.15 15.25 -17.73
C GLY A 75 -48.17 15.98 -16.85
N SER A 76 -49.19 16.55 -17.48
CA SER A 76 -50.26 17.37 -16.89
C SER A 76 -50.81 16.81 -15.56
N ARG A 77 -50.72 17.58 -14.47
CA ARG A 77 -51.34 17.25 -13.17
C ARG A 77 -52.86 17.32 -13.26
N LYS A 78 -53.52 16.16 -13.33
CA LYS A 78 -54.92 16.01 -12.89
C LYS A 78 -54.98 16.06 -11.35
N PRO A 79 -56.08 16.54 -10.74
CA PRO A 79 -56.21 16.57 -9.28
C PRO A 79 -56.16 15.13 -8.75
N LYS A 80 -55.15 14.82 -7.92
CA LYS A 80 -55.03 13.51 -7.26
C LYS A 80 -56.23 13.31 -6.33
N ASN A 81 -56.94 12.19 -6.45
CA ASN A 81 -58.02 11.84 -5.54
C ASN A 81 -57.47 11.59 -4.13
N VAL A 82 -58.20 12.01 -3.10
CA VAL A 82 -57.83 11.78 -1.68
C VAL A 82 -57.60 10.29 -1.40
N ALA A 83 -58.31 9.41 -2.11
CA ALA A 83 -58.13 7.97 -2.06
C ALA A 83 -56.74 7.50 -2.55
N ASP A 84 -56.19 8.10 -3.61
CA ASP A 84 -54.86 7.75 -4.14
C ASP A 84 -53.74 8.22 -3.21
N ASP A 85 -53.94 9.38 -2.56
CA ASP A 85 -52.98 9.94 -1.59
C ASP A 85 -52.98 9.13 -0.28
N ILE A 86 -54.14 8.59 0.11
CA ILE A 86 -54.28 7.63 1.21
C ILE A 86 -53.62 6.29 0.83
N ASN A 87 -53.78 5.81 -0.40
CA ASN A 87 -53.19 4.55 -0.87
C ASN A 87 -51.65 4.64 -1.01
N GLU A 88 -51.11 5.77 -1.48
CA GLU A 88 -49.66 6.05 -1.47
C GLU A 88 -49.11 6.11 -0.03
N LYS A 89 -49.86 6.68 0.93
CA LYS A 89 -49.47 6.73 2.36
C LYS A 89 -49.58 5.37 3.08
N LEU A 90 -50.46 4.48 2.63
CA LEU A 90 -50.66 3.13 3.17
C LEU A 90 -49.79 2.08 2.47
N SER A 91 -49.23 2.38 1.29
CA SER A 91 -48.38 1.45 0.54
C SER A 91 -47.05 1.23 1.27
N CYS A 92 -46.90 0.05 1.89
CA CYS A 92 -45.66 -0.38 2.53
C CYS A 92 -44.64 -0.97 1.55
N HIS A 93 -45.06 -1.23 0.31
CA HIS A 93 -44.21 -1.79 -0.74
C HIS A 93 -43.78 -0.69 -1.71
N VAL A 94 -42.46 -0.61 -1.93
CA VAL A 94 -41.84 0.31 -2.88
C VAL A 94 -41.17 -0.52 -3.96
N LEU A 95 -41.21 -0.05 -5.21
CA LEU A 95 -40.42 -0.62 -6.29
C LEU A 95 -38.93 -0.44 -5.94
N GLN A 96 -38.32 -1.52 -5.48
CA GLN A 96 -36.93 -1.57 -5.05
C GLN A 96 -36.30 -2.84 -5.59
N GLU A 97 -35.05 -2.75 -6.00
CA GLU A 97 -34.29 -3.93 -6.39
C GLU A 97 -33.72 -4.65 -5.18
N SER A 98 -33.49 -5.96 -5.32
CA SER A 98 -32.73 -6.72 -4.33
C SER A 98 -31.32 -6.16 -4.16
N LEU A 99 -30.80 -6.09 -2.93
CA LEU A 99 -29.48 -5.49 -2.64
C LEU A 99 -28.31 -6.19 -3.35
N LEU A 100 -28.46 -7.46 -3.74
CA LEU A 100 -27.44 -8.19 -4.50
C LEU A 100 -27.69 -8.15 -6.01
N SER A 101 -28.77 -7.50 -6.46
CA SER A 101 -29.01 -7.22 -7.88
C SER A 101 -27.93 -6.30 -8.40
N SER A 102 -27.46 -6.55 -9.62
CA SER A 102 -26.48 -5.70 -10.30
C SER A 102 -26.96 -4.27 -10.51
N ALA A 103 -28.28 -4.04 -10.61
CA ALA A 103 -28.84 -2.71 -10.82
C ALA A 103 -29.19 -1.97 -9.50
N SER A 104 -29.00 -2.60 -8.33
CA SER A 104 -29.21 -1.98 -7.02
C SER A 104 -28.15 -0.93 -6.63
N GLY A 105 -26.95 -1.00 -7.23
CA GLY A 105 -25.83 -0.12 -6.92
C GLY A 105 -25.24 -0.26 -5.51
N TYR A 106 -25.64 -1.30 -4.75
CA TYR A 106 -25.15 -1.51 -3.38
C TYR A 106 -23.67 -1.95 -3.36
N SER A 107 -22.86 -1.25 -2.56
CA SER A 107 -21.40 -1.44 -2.52
C SER A 107 -20.82 -1.70 -1.12
N ASN A 108 -21.64 -1.70 -0.06
CA ASN A 108 -21.15 -1.79 1.32
C ASN A 108 -21.09 -3.24 1.85
N TYR A 109 -20.07 -3.98 1.44
CA TYR A 109 -19.88 -5.39 1.84
C TYR A 109 -19.02 -5.58 3.10
N ARG A 110 -18.91 -4.57 3.97
CA ARG A 110 -18.02 -4.63 5.15
C ARG A 110 -18.36 -5.76 6.11
N GLY A 111 -19.64 -6.12 6.23
CA GLY A 111 -20.10 -7.25 7.05
C GLY A 111 -19.55 -8.59 6.55
N ILE A 112 -19.53 -8.80 5.23
CA ILE A 112 -18.99 -10.02 4.61
C ILE A 112 -17.48 -10.12 4.86
N LEU A 113 -16.75 -9.01 4.73
CA LEU A 113 -15.32 -8.97 5.05
C LEU A 113 -15.05 -9.37 6.51
N ASN A 114 -15.82 -8.82 7.45
CA ASN A 114 -15.70 -9.18 8.87
C ASN A 114 -16.00 -10.67 9.09
N TRP A 115 -17.04 -11.20 8.43
CA TRP A 115 -17.39 -12.62 8.51
C TRP A 115 -16.25 -13.51 7.96
N CYS A 116 -15.65 -13.18 6.83
CA CYS A 116 -14.49 -13.89 6.29
C CYS A 116 -13.32 -13.90 7.29
N VAL A 117 -13.03 -12.77 7.94
CA VAL A 117 -11.98 -12.68 8.97
C VAL A 117 -12.31 -13.59 10.16
N VAL A 118 -13.56 -13.58 10.64
CA VAL A 118 -13.99 -14.44 11.75
C VAL A 118 -13.88 -15.92 11.38
N MET A 119 -14.35 -16.32 10.21
CA MET A 119 -14.24 -17.71 9.73
C MET A 119 -12.79 -18.15 9.56
N LEU A 120 -11.93 -17.29 9.03
CA LEU A 120 -10.50 -17.54 8.88
C LEU A 120 -9.82 -17.74 10.25
N MET A 121 -10.16 -16.90 11.23
CA MET A 121 -9.67 -17.03 12.60
C MET A 121 -10.18 -18.31 13.24
N LEU A 122 -11.48 -18.61 13.20
CA LEU A 122 -12.05 -19.79 13.86
C LEU A 122 -11.52 -21.10 13.27
N SER A 123 -11.42 -21.21 11.94
CA SER A 123 -10.93 -22.41 11.26
C SER A 123 -9.44 -22.69 11.53
N ASN A 124 -8.62 -21.65 11.68
CA ASN A 124 -7.17 -21.79 11.82
C ASN A 124 -6.63 -21.48 13.22
N ALA A 125 -7.44 -20.96 14.14
CA ALA A 125 -7.01 -20.65 15.51
C ALA A 125 -6.50 -21.90 16.21
N ARG A 126 -7.16 -23.05 16.01
CA ARG A 126 -6.69 -24.33 16.55
C ARG A 126 -5.29 -24.66 16.04
N LEU A 127 -5.08 -24.63 14.73
CA LEU A 127 -3.79 -24.94 14.11
C LEU A 127 -2.69 -23.94 14.53
N PHE A 128 -3.03 -22.66 14.63
CA PHE A 128 -2.12 -21.61 15.10
C PHE A 128 -1.69 -21.84 16.55
N LEU A 129 -2.65 -22.13 17.44
CA LEU A 129 -2.39 -22.42 18.84
C LEU A 129 -1.63 -23.73 19.02
N GLU A 130 -2.01 -24.80 18.33
CA GLU A 130 -1.27 -26.07 18.35
C GLU A 130 0.17 -25.88 17.88
N ASN A 131 0.42 -25.06 16.84
CA ASN A 131 1.78 -24.76 16.41
C ASN A 131 2.57 -23.99 17.47
N ILE A 132 1.98 -22.98 18.11
CA ILE A 132 2.63 -22.24 19.21
C ILE A 132 2.89 -23.16 20.42
N ILE A 133 1.98 -24.07 20.73
CA ILE A 133 2.11 -24.98 21.88
C ILE A 133 3.14 -26.07 21.59
N LYS A 134 3.10 -26.66 20.39
CA LYS A 134 3.95 -27.80 19.98
C LYS A 134 5.37 -27.37 19.63
N TYR A 135 5.52 -26.26 18.93
CA TYR A 135 6.82 -25.76 18.47
C TYR A 135 7.32 -24.58 19.32
N GLY A 136 6.54 -24.05 20.26
CA GLY A 136 6.92 -22.85 21.01
C GLY A 136 7.15 -21.64 20.09
N ILE A 137 7.80 -20.62 20.62
CA ILE A 137 8.51 -19.64 19.78
C ILE A 137 9.82 -20.30 19.37
N LEU A 138 9.79 -21.06 18.27
CA LEU A 138 10.91 -21.86 17.78
C LEU A 138 12.10 -21.01 17.27
N VAL A 139 11.94 -19.67 17.23
CA VAL A 139 12.98 -18.73 16.85
C VAL A 139 13.62 -18.19 18.12
N ASP A 140 14.83 -18.65 18.45
CA ASP A 140 15.68 -17.95 19.40
C ASP A 140 16.43 -16.82 18.65
N PRO A 141 15.98 -15.55 18.79
CA PRO A 141 16.59 -14.44 18.08
C PRO A 141 18.05 -14.21 18.50
N ILE A 142 18.43 -14.58 19.73
CA ILE A 142 19.79 -14.42 20.25
C ILE A 142 20.68 -15.49 19.62
N GLN A 143 20.20 -16.72 19.53
CA GLN A 143 20.94 -17.79 18.85
C GLN A 143 21.13 -17.51 17.36
N VAL A 144 20.11 -16.99 16.67
CA VAL A 144 20.22 -16.60 15.24
C VAL A 144 21.27 -15.50 15.03
N VAL A 145 21.27 -14.48 15.89
CA VAL A 145 22.29 -13.41 15.82
C VAL A 145 23.69 -13.96 16.17
N SER A 146 23.80 -14.84 17.15
CA SER A 146 25.08 -15.46 17.52
C SER A 146 25.65 -16.37 16.42
N LEU A 147 24.79 -17.12 15.71
CA LEU A 147 25.16 -17.96 14.58
C LEU A 147 25.61 -17.10 13.39
N PHE A 148 24.91 -16.00 13.13
CA PHE A 148 25.28 -15.02 12.11
C PHE A 148 26.63 -14.35 12.40
N LEU A 149 26.91 -13.99 13.66
CA LEU A 149 28.18 -13.39 14.06
C LEU A 149 29.34 -14.40 14.05
N LYS A 150 29.06 -15.68 14.25
CA LYS A 150 30.06 -16.76 14.27
C LYS A 150 30.53 -17.15 12.87
N ASP A 151 29.62 -17.19 11.89
CA ASP A 151 29.97 -17.40 10.48
C ASP A 151 29.06 -16.58 9.55
N PRO A 152 29.44 -15.34 9.20
CA PRO A 152 28.65 -14.47 8.33
C PRO A 152 28.46 -15.05 6.92
N TYR A 153 29.43 -15.81 6.42
CA TYR A 153 29.39 -16.40 5.08
C TYR A 153 28.42 -17.57 4.97
N SER A 154 28.04 -18.18 6.10
CA SER A 154 26.98 -19.18 6.14
C SER A 154 25.58 -18.61 5.86
N TRP A 155 25.39 -17.28 6.01
CA TRP A 155 24.13 -16.58 5.71
C TRP A 155 24.32 -15.51 4.62
N PRO A 156 24.56 -15.92 3.35
CA PRO A 156 24.89 -14.99 2.27
C PRO A 156 23.77 -13.97 1.99
N ALA A 157 22.51 -14.31 2.26
CA ALA A 157 21.37 -13.39 2.10
C ALA A 157 21.45 -12.17 3.05
N ALA A 158 21.75 -12.41 4.33
CA ALA A 158 21.89 -11.33 5.31
C ALA A 158 23.13 -10.47 5.01
N CYS A 159 24.23 -11.09 4.61
CA CYS A 159 25.43 -10.38 4.14
C CYS A 159 25.12 -9.47 2.94
N LEU A 160 24.37 -9.95 1.94
CA LEU A 160 23.95 -9.13 0.81
C LEU A 160 23.14 -7.92 1.25
N ILE A 161 22.21 -8.08 2.20
CA ILE A 161 21.41 -6.95 2.73
C ILE A 161 22.31 -5.94 3.42
N ILE A 162 23.33 -6.35 4.17
CA ILE A 162 24.29 -5.42 4.80
C ILE A 162 25.10 -4.67 3.74
N VAL A 163 25.59 -5.37 2.71
CA VAL A 163 26.34 -4.78 1.59
C VAL A 163 25.51 -3.74 0.83
N SER A 164 24.18 -3.82 0.86
CA SER A 164 23.30 -2.83 0.22
C SER A 164 23.56 -1.39 0.68
N ASN A 165 24.08 -1.20 1.90
CA ASN A 165 24.47 0.11 2.45
C ASN A 165 25.56 0.81 1.63
N VAL A 166 26.45 0.05 0.98
CA VAL A 166 27.52 0.61 0.14
C VAL A 166 26.90 1.41 -1.01
N PHE A 167 25.88 0.86 -1.67
CA PHE A 167 25.20 1.53 -2.79
C PHE A 167 24.38 2.75 -2.35
N ILE A 168 23.78 2.69 -1.15
CA ILE A 168 23.06 3.83 -0.53
C ILE A 168 24.02 4.98 -0.27
N LEU A 169 25.15 4.70 0.37
CA LEU A 169 26.16 5.71 0.71
C LEU A 169 26.83 6.26 -0.55
N ALA A 170 27.10 5.41 -1.54
CA ALA A 170 27.63 5.84 -2.84
C ALA A 170 26.69 6.84 -3.53
N ALA A 171 25.38 6.55 -3.57
CA ALA A 171 24.39 7.46 -4.15
C ALA A 171 24.33 8.81 -3.41
N LEU A 172 24.37 8.80 -2.07
CA LEU A 172 24.40 10.02 -1.27
C LEU A 172 25.68 10.82 -1.50
N TYR A 173 26.83 10.15 -1.59
CA TYR A 173 28.12 10.79 -1.82
C TYR A 173 28.18 11.45 -3.20
N ILE A 174 27.75 10.76 -4.26
CA ILE A 174 27.67 11.33 -5.63
C ILE A 174 26.80 12.59 -5.62
N GLU A 175 25.63 12.54 -4.98
CA GLU A 175 24.71 13.68 -4.89
C GLU A 175 25.29 14.87 -4.10
N ARG A 176 26.04 14.62 -3.02
CA ARG A 176 26.75 15.68 -2.29
C ARG A 176 27.83 16.33 -3.14
N ARG A 177 28.60 15.55 -3.89
CA ARG A 177 29.66 16.06 -4.77
C ARG A 177 29.11 16.86 -5.94
N LEU A 178 27.94 16.48 -6.46
CA LEU A 178 27.17 17.26 -7.44
C LEU A 178 26.61 18.55 -6.84
N ALA A 179 26.09 18.51 -5.62
CA ALA A 179 25.53 19.69 -4.95
C ALA A 179 26.55 20.81 -4.71
N VAL A 180 27.80 20.45 -4.43
CA VAL A 180 28.91 21.39 -4.23
C VAL A 180 29.51 21.85 -5.57
N GLY A 181 29.22 21.17 -6.68
CA GLY A 181 29.77 21.49 -8.00
C GLY A 181 31.18 20.95 -8.24
N THR A 182 31.64 19.99 -7.43
CA THR A 182 32.96 19.36 -7.61
C THR A 182 33.02 18.38 -8.79
N ILE A 183 31.85 17.87 -9.21
CA ILE A 183 31.70 16.89 -10.30
C ILE A 183 30.75 17.50 -11.34
N SER A 184 31.03 17.27 -12.62
CA SER A 184 30.14 17.70 -13.71
C SER A 184 28.83 16.90 -13.73
N GLU A 185 27.74 17.47 -14.25
CA GLU A 185 26.45 16.77 -14.33
C GLU A 185 26.53 15.49 -15.20
N ILE A 186 27.37 15.48 -16.25
CA ILE A 186 27.58 14.30 -17.11
C ILE A 186 28.30 13.20 -16.33
N THR A 187 29.40 13.53 -15.64
CA THR A 187 30.14 12.57 -14.82
C THR A 187 29.25 12.03 -13.69
N GLY A 188 28.44 12.89 -13.06
CA GLY A 188 27.47 12.46 -12.05
C GLY A 188 26.43 11.49 -12.60
N LEU A 189 25.88 11.77 -13.78
CA LEU A 189 24.94 10.87 -14.45
C LEU A 189 25.57 9.49 -14.73
N ILE A 190 26.79 9.45 -15.25
CA ILE A 190 27.52 8.20 -15.52
C ILE A 190 27.72 7.41 -14.22
N LEU A 191 28.19 8.06 -13.15
CA LEU A 191 28.39 7.42 -11.85
C LEU A 191 27.08 6.87 -11.26
N HIS A 192 25.98 7.60 -11.42
CA HIS A 192 24.67 7.12 -10.99
C HIS A 192 24.19 5.91 -11.81
N ILE A 193 24.33 5.94 -13.14
CA ILE A 193 23.97 4.80 -14.01
C ILE A 193 24.80 3.57 -13.62
N PHE A 194 26.10 3.76 -13.39
CA PHE A 194 26.98 2.69 -12.92
C PHE A 194 26.49 2.13 -11.58
N ASN A 195 26.26 2.98 -10.58
CA ASN A 195 25.77 2.54 -9.26
C ASN A 195 24.43 1.79 -9.36
N LEU A 196 23.46 2.32 -10.11
CA LEU A 196 22.15 1.68 -10.31
C LEU A 196 22.25 0.34 -11.04
N THR A 197 23.12 0.24 -12.03
CA THR A 197 23.37 -1.03 -12.75
C THR A 197 24.02 -2.05 -11.81
N SER A 198 25.01 -1.63 -11.03
CA SER A 198 25.65 -2.49 -10.03
C SER A 198 24.67 -2.99 -8.97
N VAL A 199 23.71 -2.16 -8.53
CA VAL A 199 22.64 -2.58 -7.58
C VAL A 199 21.81 -3.75 -8.12
N LEU A 200 21.61 -3.88 -9.43
CA LEU A 200 20.87 -5.01 -10.00
C LEU A 200 21.75 -6.21 -10.32
N VAL A 201 22.94 -5.98 -10.88
CA VAL A 201 23.83 -7.04 -11.36
C VAL A 201 24.56 -7.74 -10.22
N PHE A 202 25.06 -6.99 -9.23
CA PHE A 202 25.83 -7.53 -8.11
C PHE A 202 25.09 -8.61 -7.31
N PRO A 203 23.88 -8.35 -6.75
CA PRO A 203 23.18 -9.36 -5.97
C PRO A 203 22.75 -10.56 -6.84
N ALA A 204 22.41 -10.34 -8.11
CA ALA A 204 22.07 -11.42 -9.02
C ALA A 204 23.26 -12.35 -9.27
N ALA A 205 24.44 -11.80 -9.53
CA ALA A 205 25.66 -12.58 -9.70
C ALA A 205 25.99 -13.40 -8.44
N VAL A 206 25.86 -12.80 -7.24
CA VAL A 206 26.11 -13.50 -5.96
C VAL A 206 25.09 -14.63 -5.75
N VAL A 207 23.80 -14.41 -6.01
CA VAL A 207 22.77 -15.45 -5.87
C VAL A 207 22.98 -16.62 -6.83
N LEU A 208 23.42 -16.34 -8.06
CA LEU A 208 23.66 -17.40 -9.06
C LEU A 208 24.92 -18.22 -8.74
N THR A 209 26.01 -17.55 -8.34
CA THR A 209 27.30 -18.18 -8.07
C THR A 209 27.36 -18.87 -6.71
N SER A 210 26.65 -18.35 -5.70
CA SER A 210 26.62 -18.95 -4.37
C SER A 210 25.78 -20.23 -4.37
N THR A 211 26.38 -21.33 -3.92
CA THR A 211 25.73 -22.62 -3.72
C THR A 211 25.00 -22.72 -2.38
N SER A 212 25.40 -21.93 -1.37
CA SER A 212 24.79 -21.90 -0.04
C SER A 212 23.53 -21.02 0.04
N MET A 213 23.19 -20.28 -1.03
CA MET A 213 22.02 -19.41 -1.05
C MET A 213 20.72 -20.23 -1.16
N THR A 214 19.82 -20.05 -0.20
CA THR A 214 18.47 -20.62 -0.28
C THR A 214 17.59 -19.82 -1.26
N PRO A 215 16.64 -20.43 -1.97
CA PRO A 215 15.78 -19.71 -2.91
C PRO A 215 14.97 -18.59 -2.24
N VAL A 216 14.44 -18.84 -1.04
CA VAL A 216 13.70 -17.84 -0.25
C VAL A 216 14.62 -16.68 0.15
N GLY A 217 15.84 -16.97 0.62
CA GLY A 217 16.84 -15.94 0.92
C GLY A 217 17.24 -15.13 -0.31
N GLY A 218 17.32 -15.77 -1.48
CA GLY A 218 17.55 -15.14 -2.78
C GLY A 218 16.43 -14.19 -3.18
N VAL A 219 15.16 -14.62 -3.11
CA VAL A 219 13.98 -13.78 -3.39
C VAL A 219 13.97 -12.56 -2.47
N LEU A 220 14.18 -12.75 -1.15
CA LEU A 220 14.19 -11.66 -0.18
C LEU A 220 15.32 -10.65 -0.47
N SER A 221 16.53 -11.15 -0.75
CA SER A 221 17.69 -10.29 -1.05
C SER A 221 17.46 -9.51 -2.34
N LEU A 222 17.10 -10.18 -3.44
CA LEU A 222 16.84 -9.51 -4.73
C LEU A 222 15.64 -8.56 -4.65
N GLY A 223 14.62 -8.89 -3.85
CA GLY A 223 13.51 -7.99 -3.55
C GLY A 223 13.98 -6.69 -2.88
N VAL A 224 14.83 -6.78 -1.86
CA VAL A 224 15.41 -5.60 -1.19
C VAL A 224 16.24 -4.77 -2.17
N TYR A 225 17.08 -5.39 -2.98
CA TYR A 225 17.90 -4.69 -3.99
C TYR A 225 17.05 -4.06 -5.10
N THR A 226 15.96 -4.70 -5.51
CA THR A 226 15.00 -4.13 -6.47
C THR A 226 14.31 -2.90 -5.90
N LEU A 227 13.83 -2.97 -4.65
CA LEU A 227 13.26 -1.81 -3.95
C LEU A 227 14.28 -0.68 -3.82
N LEU A 228 15.53 -1.02 -3.48
CA LEU A 228 16.62 -0.06 -3.37
C LEU A 228 16.93 0.61 -4.71
N PHE A 229 16.99 -0.15 -5.81
CA PHE A 229 17.17 0.38 -7.16
C PHE A 229 16.09 1.43 -7.49
N LEU A 230 14.81 1.10 -7.29
CA LEU A 230 13.69 2.01 -7.57
C LEU A 230 13.78 3.28 -6.71
N LYS A 231 14.14 3.13 -5.43
CA LYS A 231 14.33 4.26 -4.52
C LYS A 231 15.48 5.15 -4.94
N LEU A 232 16.66 4.59 -5.20
CA LEU A 232 17.84 5.35 -5.60
C LEU A 232 17.64 6.06 -6.94
N TYR A 233 16.93 5.43 -7.88
CA TYR A 233 16.51 6.07 -9.13
C TYR A 233 15.66 7.32 -8.84
N SER A 234 14.63 7.16 -7.99
CA SER A 234 13.76 8.28 -7.64
C SER A 234 14.49 9.39 -6.87
N TYR A 235 15.45 9.02 -6.02
CA TYR A 235 16.31 9.94 -5.28
C TYR A 235 17.17 10.77 -6.20
N GLN A 236 17.84 10.15 -7.18
CA GLN A 236 18.63 10.84 -8.18
C GLN A 236 17.78 11.81 -9.01
N ASP A 237 16.65 11.34 -9.56
CA ASP A 237 15.77 12.16 -10.39
C ASP A 237 15.26 13.40 -9.66
N THR A 238 14.77 13.20 -8.43
CA THR A 238 14.19 14.29 -7.64
C THR A 238 15.24 15.31 -7.23
N ASN A 239 16.46 14.87 -6.86
CA ASN A 239 17.55 15.80 -6.56
C ASN A 239 18.05 16.51 -7.82
N ARG A 240 18.12 15.84 -8.98
CA ARG A 240 18.43 16.47 -10.27
C ARG A 240 17.44 17.59 -10.59
N TRP A 241 16.13 17.35 -10.47
CA TRP A 241 15.11 18.39 -10.66
C TRP A 241 15.28 19.56 -9.68
N CYS A 242 15.62 19.29 -8.41
CA CYS A 242 15.89 20.35 -7.43
C CYS A 242 17.11 21.20 -7.81
N ARG A 243 18.19 20.57 -8.33
CA ARG A 243 19.36 21.28 -8.85
C ARG A 243 19.01 22.15 -10.05
N GLU A 244 18.28 21.61 -11.03
CA GLU A 244 17.84 22.34 -12.22
C GLU A 244 16.99 23.57 -11.86
N ILE A 245 16.04 23.41 -10.93
CA ILE A 245 15.21 24.52 -10.43
C ILE A 245 16.08 25.58 -9.73
N ARG A 246 17.04 25.17 -8.91
CA ARG A 246 17.97 26.09 -8.24
C ARG A 246 18.82 26.87 -9.23
N GLN A 247 19.37 26.20 -10.24
CA GLN A 247 20.16 26.84 -11.30
C GLN A 247 19.31 27.79 -12.13
N ALA A 248 18.07 27.41 -12.49
CA ALA A 248 17.14 28.28 -13.20
C ALA A 248 16.77 29.52 -12.38
N LYS A 249 16.56 29.37 -11.06
CA LYS A 249 16.29 30.49 -10.15
C LYS A 249 17.51 31.42 -10.04
N ALA A 250 18.71 30.87 -9.93
CA ALA A 250 19.95 31.64 -9.92
C ALA A 250 20.12 32.46 -11.20
N ARG A 251 19.91 31.84 -12.38
CA ARG A 251 19.96 32.52 -13.69
C ARG A 251 18.92 33.64 -13.83
N LYS A 252 17.71 33.43 -13.30
CA LYS A 252 16.67 34.48 -13.28
C LYS A 252 17.08 35.68 -12.41
N LEU A 253 17.64 35.43 -11.23
CA LEU A 253 18.18 36.48 -10.34
C LEU A 253 19.34 37.25 -10.97
N THR A 254 20.21 36.60 -11.74
CA THR A 254 21.29 37.28 -12.48
C THR A 254 20.80 38.11 -13.66
N ARG A 255 19.62 37.76 -14.22
CA ARG A 255 18.99 38.47 -15.35
C ARG A 255 18.07 39.61 -14.90
N SER A 256 17.61 39.62 -13.65
CA SER A 256 16.83 40.72 -13.05
C SER A 256 17.73 41.67 -12.26
N TYR A 257 18.35 42.64 -12.94
CA TYR A 257 19.06 43.78 -12.32
C TYR A 257 18.11 44.92 -11.87
N SER A 258 16.87 44.61 -11.50
CA SER A 258 15.97 45.55 -10.84
C SER A 258 15.48 44.93 -9.53
N CYS A 259 15.86 45.57 -8.43
CA CYS A 259 15.56 45.14 -7.07
C CYS A 259 14.05 44.98 -6.85
N PRO A 260 13.58 43.84 -6.30
CA PRO A 260 12.38 43.83 -5.48
C PRO A 260 12.79 43.94 -4.02
N SER A 261 12.36 45.01 -3.37
CA SER A 261 12.33 45.18 -1.92
C SER A 261 11.85 43.89 -1.25
N VAL A 262 12.68 43.34 -0.35
CA VAL A 262 12.35 42.16 0.45
C VAL A 262 11.24 42.52 1.42
N ALA A 263 10.01 42.14 1.11
CA ALA A 263 8.93 42.14 2.09
C ALA A 263 9.22 41.05 3.14
N GLN A 264 9.65 41.47 4.33
CA GLN A 264 9.66 40.63 5.53
C GLN A 264 8.21 40.28 5.87
N SER A 265 7.77 39.08 5.50
CA SER A 265 6.49 38.55 6.00
C SER A 265 6.70 38.03 7.42
N ASN A 266 6.22 38.81 8.38
CA ASN A 266 6.10 38.46 9.79
C ASN A 266 5.29 37.17 10.02
N GLY A 267 5.76 36.35 10.96
CA GLY A 267 4.93 35.63 11.92
C GLY A 267 3.93 34.61 11.38
N SER A 268 4.42 33.43 10.99
CA SER A 268 3.67 32.19 11.22
C SER A 268 4.68 31.13 11.63
N ALA A 269 4.34 30.23 12.55
CA ALA A 269 5.22 29.16 13.00
C ALA A 269 5.63 28.30 11.79
N VAL A 270 6.77 28.64 11.19
CA VAL A 270 7.26 28.01 9.97
C VAL A 270 7.69 26.61 10.37
N TYR A 271 6.88 25.61 10.04
CA TYR A 271 7.40 24.26 9.88
C TYR A 271 8.61 24.39 8.95
N THR A 272 9.82 24.16 9.48
CA THR A 272 11.08 24.28 8.74
C THR A 272 11.10 23.22 7.64
N ASN A 273 10.51 23.55 6.49
CA ASN A 273 10.55 22.72 5.31
C ASN A 273 11.99 22.63 4.83
N VAL A 274 12.48 21.41 4.68
CA VAL A 274 13.84 21.18 4.22
C VAL A 274 13.92 21.59 2.74
N SER A 275 14.85 22.49 2.43
CA SER A 275 15.16 22.93 1.07
C SER A 275 16.50 22.38 0.61
N TYR A 276 16.63 22.08 -0.68
CA TYR A 276 17.90 21.66 -1.28
C TYR A 276 18.98 22.76 -1.11
N PRO A 277 20.22 22.44 -0.71
CA PRO A 277 20.82 21.11 -0.53
C PRO A 277 20.75 20.53 0.90
N GLY A 278 19.99 21.16 1.81
CA GLY A 278 19.90 20.74 3.22
C GLY A 278 19.28 19.36 3.46
N ASN A 279 18.71 18.73 2.43
CA ASN A 279 18.15 17.37 2.46
C ASN A 279 19.21 16.26 2.30
N LEU A 280 20.46 16.61 1.95
CA LEU A 280 21.53 15.64 1.66
C LEU A 280 22.19 15.12 2.95
N THR A 281 21.38 14.71 3.92
CA THR A 281 21.83 14.16 5.20
C THR A 281 21.75 12.62 5.21
N HIS A 282 22.57 11.97 6.03
CA HIS A 282 22.46 10.51 6.22
C HIS A 282 21.09 10.13 6.82
N ARG A 283 20.57 10.97 7.72
CA ARG A 283 19.27 10.78 8.37
C ARG A 283 18.13 10.75 7.35
N ASP A 284 18.08 11.71 6.43
CA ASP A 284 17.00 11.80 5.44
C ASP A 284 17.09 10.67 4.40
N MET A 285 18.33 10.30 4.01
CA MET A 285 18.56 9.17 3.12
C MET A 285 18.05 7.87 3.74
N TYR A 286 18.51 7.52 4.95
CA TYR A 286 18.06 6.29 5.62
C TYR A 286 16.58 6.33 5.97
N TYR A 287 16.03 7.49 6.33
CA TYR A 287 14.60 7.66 6.49
C TYR A 287 13.85 7.25 5.21
N PHE A 288 14.26 7.75 4.04
CA PHE A 288 13.65 7.38 2.77
C PHE A 288 13.84 5.90 2.43
N VAL A 289 15.00 5.31 2.71
CA VAL A 289 15.26 3.88 2.49
C VAL A 289 14.28 2.99 3.27
N PHE A 290 13.87 3.37 4.48
CA PHE A 290 12.95 2.58 5.31
C PHE A 290 11.46 2.93 5.12
N VAL A 291 11.10 4.12 4.63
CA VAL A 291 9.70 4.48 4.43
C VAL A 291 9.05 3.61 3.35
N PRO A 292 7.79 3.16 3.50
CA PRO A 292 7.11 2.31 2.52
C PRO A 292 6.60 3.08 1.29
N THR A 293 7.49 3.81 0.63
CA THR A 293 7.24 4.49 -0.66
C THR A 293 8.48 4.40 -1.55
N LEU A 294 8.27 4.42 -2.86
CA LEU A 294 9.34 4.36 -3.86
C LEU A 294 9.68 5.73 -4.45
N CYS A 295 8.80 6.72 -4.24
CA CYS A 295 8.97 8.07 -4.76
C CYS A 295 9.62 8.97 -3.71
N TYR A 296 10.85 9.42 -3.94
CA TYR A 296 11.52 10.38 -3.08
C TYR A 296 10.83 11.75 -3.14
N GLN A 297 10.75 12.39 -1.98
CA GLN A 297 10.29 13.76 -1.78
C GLN A 297 11.13 14.37 -0.65
N LEU A 298 11.36 15.68 -0.70
CA LEU A 298 12.15 16.36 0.32
C LEU A 298 11.44 16.35 1.67
N ASN A 299 10.13 16.60 1.67
CA ASN A 299 9.32 16.71 2.87
C ASN A 299 8.17 15.70 2.79
N PHE A 300 8.32 14.57 3.49
CA PHE A 300 7.27 13.55 3.56
C PHE A 300 6.19 13.94 4.59
N PRO A 301 4.90 13.65 4.32
CA PRO A 301 3.86 13.83 5.32
C PRO A 301 4.13 12.93 6.53
N ARG A 302 4.07 13.51 7.74
CA ARG A 302 4.36 12.81 9.00
C ARG A 302 3.10 12.63 9.85
N SER A 303 3.01 11.48 10.49
CA SER A 303 2.03 11.24 11.56
C SER A 303 2.53 11.91 12.86
N PRO A 304 1.66 12.54 13.67
CA PRO A 304 2.07 13.28 14.85
C PRO A 304 2.63 12.40 15.98
N ARG A 305 2.21 11.13 16.04
CA ARG A 305 2.62 10.18 17.07
C ARG A 305 2.51 8.74 16.58
N ILE A 306 3.25 7.83 17.22
CA ILE A 306 3.14 6.38 17.03
C ILE A 306 1.98 5.84 17.88
N ARG A 307 0.98 5.26 17.23
CA ARG A 307 -0.21 4.64 17.84
C ARG A 307 0.10 3.20 18.21
N LYS A 308 0.62 2.98 19.42
CA LYS A 308 1.03 1.64 19.92
C LYS A 308 -0.03 0.55 19.75
N ARG A 309 -1.31 0.84 20.02
CA ARG A 309 -2.42 -0.14 19.83
C ARG A 309 -2.57 -0.56 18.36
N PHE A 310 -2.46 0.40 17.44
CA PHE A 310 -2.51 0.10 16.01
C PHE A 310 -1.29 -0.72 15.59
N LEU A 311 -0.09 -0.34 16.04
CA LEU A 311 1.15 -1.06 15.76
C LEU A 311 1.12 -2.51 16.25
N MET A 312 0.71 -2.74 17.50
CA MET A 312 0.57 -4.10 18.06
C MET A 312 -0.47 -4.92 17.31
N ARG A 313 -1.62 -4.32 16.96
CA ARG A 313 -2.63 -4.99 16.14
C ARG A 313 -2.06 -5.42 14.78
N ARG A 314 -1.32 -4.54 14.09
CA ARG A 314 -0.66 -4.89 12.82
C ARG A 314 0.36 -6.00 12.99
N LEU A 315 1.14 -5.98 14.08
CA LEU A 315 2.12 -7.02 14.39
C LEU A 315 1.47 -8.39 14.59
N PHE A 316 0.40 -8.48 15.40
CA PHE A 316 -0.33 -9.75 15.58
C PHE A 316 -0.96 -10.25 14.28
N GLU A 317 -1.53 -9.35 13.47
CA GLU A 317 -2.05 -9.72 12.16
C GLU A 317 -0.95 -10.23 11.23
N MET A 318 0.24 -9.62 11.22
CA MET A 318 1.39 -10.10 10.43
C MET A 318 1.82 -11.51 10.85
N LEU A 319 1.94 -11.77 12.15
CA LEU A 319 2.35 -13.09 12.66
C LEU A 319 1.30 -14.16 12.37
N PHE A 320 0.02 -13.87 12.58
CA PHE A 320 -1.08 -14.79 12.30
C PHE A 320 -1.17 -15.13 10.80
N LEU A 321 -1.15 -14.11 9.93
CA LEU A 321 -1.25 -14.32 8.49
C LEU A 321 -0.02 -15.02 7.92
N MET A 322 1.18 -14.78 8.46
CA MET A 322 2.38 -15.51 8.06
C MET A 322 2.25 -17.00 8.41
N GLN A 323 1.79 -17.33 9.62
CA GLN A 323 1.55 -18.72 10.00
C GLN A 323 0.45 -19.38 9.16
N LEU A 324 -0.60 -18.64 8.84
CA LEU A 324 -1.67 -19.10 7.96
C LEU A 324 -1.15 -19.39 6.54
N LEU A 325 -0.31 -18.51 5.98
CA LEU A 325 0.33 -18.72 4.67
C LEU A 325 1.16 -20.01 4.68
N VAL A 326 2.02 -20.19 5.68
CA VAL A 326 2.82 -21.42 5.84
C VAL A 326 1.93 -22.65 5.97
N GLY A 327 0.86 -22.57 6.78
CA GLY A 327 -0.13 -23.63 6.95
C GLY A 327 -0.82 -24.02 5.63
N LEU A 328 -1.31 -23.04 4.87
CA LEU A 328 -1.96 -23.28 3.57
C LEU A 328 -0.99 -23.89 2.54
N ILE A 329 0.26 -23.42 2.50
CA ILE A 329 1.28 -23.99 1.62
C ILE A 329 1.54 -25.46 1.99
N GLN A 330 1.80 -25.75 3.27
CA GLN A 330 2.18 -27.08 3.72
C GLN A 330 1.03 -28.09 3.69
N GLN A 331 -0.18 -27.69 4.08
CA GLN A 331 -1.31 -28.61 4.22
C GLN A 331 -2.14 -28.75 2.95
N TRP A 332 -2.22 -27.70 2.13
CA TRP A 332 -3.05 -27.71 0.93
C TRP A 332 -2.19 -27.76 -0.34
N MET A 333 -1.25 -26.83 -0.50
CA MET A 333 -0.51 -26.72 -1.76
C MET A 333 0.48 -27.87 -1.99
N VAL A 334 1.31 -28.21 -0.99
CA VAL A 334 2.34 -29.26 -1.10
C VAL A 334 1.72 -30.64 -1.43
N PRO A 335 0.69 -31.13 -0.72
CA PRO A 335 0.08 -32.42 -1.07
C PRO A 335 -0.57 -32.40 -2.45
N THR A 336 -1.17 -31.27 -2.84
CA THR A 336 -1.76 -31.13 -4.18
C THR A 336 -0.68 -31.18 -5.27
N ILE A 337 0.48 -30.57 -5.04
CA ILE A 337 1.64 -30.63 -5.95
C ILE A 337 2.20 -32.06 -6.02
N GLN A 338 2.40 -32.72 -4.89
CA GLN A 338 2.89 -34.11 -4.87
C GLN A 338 1.93 -35.07 -5.59
N ASN A 339 0.63 -34.92 -5.35
CA ASN A 339 -0.38 -35.66 -6.09
C ASN A 339 -0.44 -35.25 -7.57
N SER A 340 -0.01 -34.01 -7.90
CA SER A 340 0.02 -33.49 -9.27
C SER A 340 1.13 -34.12 -10.14
N MET A 341 2.17 -34.68 -9.53
CA MET A 341 3.41 -35.19 -10.18
C MET A 341 3.18 -36.27 -11.26
N LYS A 342 2.36 -37.30 -10.97
CA LYS A 342 2.31 -38.52 -11.81
C LYS A 342 1.89 -38.27 -13.27
N PRO A 343 0.83 -37.50 -13.58
CA PRO A 343 0.33 -37.31 -14.94
C PRO A 343 0.95 -36.16 -15.71
N PHE A 344 1.79 -35.31 -15.10
CA PHE A 344 2.64 -34.41 -15.89
C PHE A 344 3.69 -35.20 -16.69
N GLN A 345 4.11 -36.36 -16.18
CA GLN A 345 5.00 -37.28 -16.88
C GLN A 345 4.28 -38.05 -18.01
N GLU A 346 2.96 -38.22 -17.91
CA GLU A 346 2.12 -38.96 -18.86
C GLU A 346 1.59 -38.10 -20.04
N MET A 347 1.91 -36.80 -20.09
CA MET A 347 1.57 -35.86 -21.17
C MET A 347 0.07 -35.74 -21.57
N ASP A 348 -0.86 -36.08 -20.68
CA ASP A 348 -2.29 -35.86 -20.92
C ASP A 348 -2.69 -34.38 -20.72
N PHE A 349 -2.87 -33.64 -21.83
CA PHE A 349 -3.28 -32.23 -21.81
C PHE A 349 -4.56 -31.98 -20.98
N SER A 350 -5.55 -32.87 -21.07
CA SER A 350 -6.80 -32.75 -20.30
C SER A 350 -6.56 -32.84 -18.79
N ARG A 351 -5.72 -33.80 -18.36
CA ARG A 351 -5.35 -33.97 -16.94
C ARG A 351 -4.47 -32.83 -16.44
N MET A 352 -3.62 -32.26 -17.31
CA MET A 352 -2.81 -31.09 -16.99
C MET A 352 -3.69 -29.86 -16.68
N VAL A 353 -4.69 -29.58 -17.51
CA VAL A 353 -5.62 -28.46 -17.30
C VAL A 353 -6.45 -28.66 -16.04
N GLU A 354 -6.96 -29.87 -15.80
CA GLU A 354 -7.69 -30.20 -14.58
C GLU A 354 -6.84 -29.95 -13.31
N ARG A 355 -5.56 -30.36 -13.34
CA ARG A 355 -4.61 -30.17 -12.23
C ARG A 355 -4.24 -28.71 -12.03
N LEU A 356 -4.06 -27.96 -13.10
CA LEU A 356 -3.81 -26.52 -13.05
C LEU A 356 -4.96 -25.79 -12.37
N LEU A 357 -6.20 -26.14 -12.71
CA LEU A 357 -7.41 -25.57 -12.07
C LEU A 357 -7.50 -25.93 -10.58
N LYS A 358 -7.18 -27.17 -10.21
CA LYS A 358 -7.12 -27.59 -8.80
C LYS A 358 -6.07 -26.81 -7.99
N LEU A 359 -4.96 -26.43 -8.60
CA LEU A 359 -3.92 -25.62 -7.97
C LEU A 359 -4.20 -24.12 -8.01
N ALA A 360 -4.97 -23.64 -9.00
CA ALA A 360 -5.25 -22.21 -9.18
C ALA A 360 -6.00 -21.60 -8.00
N VAL A 361 -6.97 -22.32 -7.42
CA VAL A 361 -7.76 -21.85 -6.27
C VAL A 361 -6.90 -21.64 -5.00
N PRO A 362 -6.17 -22.65 -4.48
CA PRO A 362 -5.31 -22.44 -3.31
C PRO A 362 -4.20 -21.42 -3.58
N ASN A 363 -3.63 -21.40 -4.79
CA ASN A 363 -2.65 -20.39 -5.19
C ASN A 363 -3.24 -18.99 -5.10
N HIS A 364 -4.43 -18.77 -5.67
CA HIS A 364 -5.10 -17.47 -5.62
C HIS A 364 -5.39 -17.04 -4.19
N LEU A 365 -5.87 -17.95 -3.33
CA LEU A 365 -6.10 -17.65 -1.92
C LEU A 365 -4.81 -17.24 -1.19
N ILE A 366 -3.70 -17.95 -1.43
CA ILE A 366 -2.38 -17.60 -0.90
C ILE A 366 -1.97 -16.20 -1.37
N TRP A 367 -2.18 -15.86 -2.64
CA TRP A 367 -1.89 -14.52 -3.17
C TRP A 367 -2.74 -13.41 -2.54
N LEU A 368 -4.03 -13.66 -2.26
CA LEU A 368 -4.90 -12.71 -1.56
C LEU A 368 -4.44 -12.47 -0.11
N ILE A 369 -4.08 -13.55 0.60
CA ILE A 369 -3.57 -13.45 1.96
C ILE A 369 -2.21 -12.76 1.97
N PHE A 370 -1.33 -13.09 1.02
CA PHE A 370 -0.03 -12.44 0.84
C PHE A 370 -0.20 -10.94 0.56
N PHE A 371 -1.14 -10.56 -0.31
CA PHE A 371 -1.46 -9.17 -0.59
C PHE A 371 -1.84 -8.42 0.70
N TYR A 372 -2.77 -8.96 1.48
CA TYR A 372 -3.20 -8.33 2.73
C TYR A 372 -2.08 -8.31 3.79
N TRP A 373 -1.32 -9.40 3.91
CA TRP A 373 -0.17 -9.47 4.81
C TRP A 373 0.87 -8.40 4.46
N PHE A 374 1.29 -8.31 3.20
CA PHE A 374 2.35 -7.39 2.78
C PHE A 374 1.87 -5.94 2.64
N PHE A 375 0.92 -5.66 1.73
CA PHE A 375 0.51 -4.29 1.38
C PHE A 375 -0.33 -3.63 2.46
N HIS A 376 -1.13 -4.40 3.20
CA HIS A 376 -1.90 -3.85 4.30
C HIS A 376 -1.12 -3.92 5.62
N SER A 377 -0.73 -5.10 6.09
CA SER A 377 -0.20 -5.24 7.46
C SER A 377 1.24 -4.79 7.59
N CYS A 378 2.17 -5.32 6.77
CA CYS A 378 3.59 -4.98 6.82
C CYS A 378 3.85 -3.51 6.49
N MET A 379 3.27 -2.99 5.40
CA MET A 379 3.47 -1.60 5.02
C MET A 379 2.86 -0.60 6.02
N ASN A 380 1.68 -0.89 6.61
CA ASN A 380 1.14 -0.02 7.66
C ASN A 380 1.94 -0.11 8.96
N PHE A 381 2.48 -1.27 9.31
CA PHE A 381 3.38 -1.43 10.44
C PHE A 381 4.63 -0.56 10.25
N LEU A 382 5.28 -0.67 9.09
CA LEU A 382 6.47 0.12 8.75
C LEU A 382 6.16 1.62 8.67
N ALA A 383 5.01 2.00 8.09
CA ALA A 383 4.58 3.40 8.04
C ALA A 383 4.34 3.97 9.43
N GLU A 384 3.70 3.22 10.33
CA GLU A 384 3.47 3.65 11.71
C GLU A 384 4.79 3.79 12.48
N LEU A 385 5.71 2.83 12.31
CA LEU A 385 7.04 2.85 12.94
C LEU A 385 7.87 4.06 12.48
N MET A 386 7.84 4.36 11.19
CA MET A 386 8.55 5.49 10.57
C MET A 386 7.78 6.83 10.69
N GLN A 387 6.60 6.83 11.32
CA GLN A 387 5.70 7.99 11.38
C GLN A 387 5.34 8.56 10.00
N PHE A 388 5.23 7.72 8.98
CA PHE A 388 4.82 8.09 7.63
C PHE A 388 3.29 8.28 7.56
N GLY A 389 2.87 9.44 7.02
CA GLY A 389 1.47 9.85 6.97
C GLY A 389 0.71 9.37 5.73
N ASP A 390 1.39 9.20 4.59
CA ASP A 390 0.76 8.69 3.37
C ASP A 390 0.67 7.16 3.43
N ARG A 391 -0.54 6.65 3.64
CA ARG A 391 -0.79 5.21 3.82
C ARG A 391 -1.64 4.62 2.70
N GLU A 392 -1.72 5.33 1.58
CA GLU A 392 -2.42 4.88 0.39
C GLU A 392 -1.51 3.93 -0.41
N PHE A 393 -1.39 2.69 0.06
CA PHE A 393 -0.56 1.66 -0.59
C PHE A 393 -1.29 0.90 -1.70
N TYR A 394 -2.62 0.87 -1.63
CA TYR A 394 -3.51 0.24 -2.60
C TYR A 394 -4.88 0.91 -2.55
N ARG A 395 -5.67 0.73 -3.60
CA ARG A 395 -7.07 1.16 -3.72
C ARG A 395 -7.99 -0.06 -3.90
N ASP A 396 -9.25 0.17 -4.19
CA ASP A 396 -10.31 -0.84 -4.37
C ASP A 396 -10.17 -1.65 -5.67
N TRP A 397 -9.00 -2.26 -5.86
CA TRP A 397 -8.67 -3.07 -7.04
C TRP A 397 -9.55 -4.31 -7.19
N TRP A 398 -10.23 -4.78 -6.14
CA TRP A 398 -11.19 -5.88 -6.22
C TRP A 398 -12.47 -5.50 -6.99
N ASN A 399 -12.79 -4.20 -7.07
CA ASN A 399 -13.92 -3.67 -7.86
C ASN A 399 -13.49 -3.22 -9.26
N SER A 400 -12.30 -3.62 -9.74
CA SER A 400 -11.79 -3.21 -11.05
C SER A 400 -12.67 -3.74 -12.18
N GLU A 401 -13.26 -2.87 -13.00
CA GLU A 401 -13.98 -3.27 -14.23
C GLU A 401 -13.05 -3.50 -15.42
N SER A 402 -11.80 -3.06 -15.33
CA SER A 402 -10.79 -3.20 -16.37
C SER A 402 -9.44 -3.61 -15.79
N ILE A 403 -8.65 -4.34 -16.60
CA ILE A 403 -7.30 -4.78 -16.23
C ILE A 403 -6.36 -3.59 -16.01
N THR A 404 -6.53 -2.51 -16.78
CA THR A 404 -5.75 -1.28 -16.62
C THR A 404 -6.00 -0.60 -15.27
N TYR A 405 -7.26 -0.56 -14.84
CA TYR A 405 -7.63 -0.05 -13.52
C TYR A 405 -7.05 -0.94 -12.41
N PHE A 406 -7.10 -2.26 -12.55
CA PHE A 406 -6.47 -3.19 -11.58
C PHE A 406 -4.97 -2.88 -11.40
N TRP A 407 -4.20 -2.84 -12.49
CA TRP A 407 -2.75 -2.61 -12.44
C TRP A 407 -2.35 -1.23 -11.90
N ALA A 408 -3.25 -0.25 -11.98
CA ALA A 408 -3.03 1.07 -11.40
C ALA A 408 -3.31 1.13 -9.89
N ASN A 409 -4.12 0.22 -9.36
CA ASN A 409 -4.69 0.33 -8.01
C ASN A 409 -4.21 -0.74 -7.01
N TRP A 410 -3.62 -1.85 -7.48
CA TRP A 410 -3.14 -2.92 -6.59
C TRP A 410 -1.90 -2.51 -5.77
N ASN A 411 -0.90 -1.91 -6.40
CA ASN A 411 0.37 -1.49 -5.79
C ASN A 411 0.68 -0.05 -6.17
N ILE A 412 0.11 0.87 -5.38
CA ILE A 412 0.20 2.31 -5.61
C ILE A 412 1.64 2.82 -5.55
N PRO A 413 2.54 2.37 -4.64
CA PRO A 413 3.93 2.81 -4.64
C PRO A 413 4.65 2.56 -5.97
N VAL A 414 4.54 1.35 -6.53
CA VAL A 414 5.15 1.02 -7.83
C VAL A 414 4.46 1.76 -8.95
N HIS A 415 3.12 1.83 -8.93
CA HIS A 415 2.37 2.57 -9.95
C HIS A 415 2.75 4.07 -9.98
N LYS A 416 2.80 4.74 -8.83
CA LYS A 416 3.22 6.15 -8.70
C LYS A 416 4.66 6.33 -9.20
N TRP A 417 5.55 5.38 -8.92
CA TRP A 417 6.93 5.40 -9.41
C TRP A 417 6.99 5.28 -10.94
N CYS A 418 6.35 4.27 -11.52
CA CYS A 418 6.28 4.07 -12.97
C CYS A 418 5.68 5.30 -13.65
N LEU A 419 4.62 5.88 -13.07
CA LEU A 419 3.98 7.07 -13.62
C LEU A 419 4.91 8.29 -13.63
N ARG A 420 5.59 8.57 -12.51
CA ARG A 420 6.40 9.78 -12.31
C ARG A 420 7.76 9.72 -13.00
N HIS A 421 8.44 8.59 -12.91
CA HIS A 421 9.86 8.46 -13.31
C HIS A 421 10.03 7.79 -14.68
N PHE A 422 9.01 7.11 -15.19
CA PHE A 422 9.12 6.36 -16.44
C PHE A 422 8.11 6.85 -17.48
N TYR A 423 6.81 6.70 -17.21
CA TYR A 423 5.73 6.99 -18.14
C TYR A 423 5.64 8.47 -18.53
N LYS A 424 5.54 9.40 -17.55
CA LYS A 424 5.47 10.85 -17.84
C LYS A 424 6.71 11.37 -18.59
N PRO A 425 7.95 11.01 -18.21
CA PRO A 425 9.14 11.35 -18.99
C PRO A 425 9.11 10.84 -20.43
N MET A 426 8.66 9.59 -20.67
CA MET A 426 8.49 9.08 -22.04
C MET A 426 7.46 9.90 -22.84
N LEU A 427 6.31 10.22 -22.25
CA LEU A 427 5.32 11.06 -22.94
C LEU A 427 5.86 12.46 -23.24
N SER A 428 6.62 13.06 -22.32
CA SER A 428 7.23 14.38 -22.53
C SER A 428 8.27 14.40 -23.67
N LYS A 429 8.86 13.24 -23.99
CA LYS A 429 9.78 13.05 -25.12
C LYS A 429 9.07 12.76 -26.45
N GLY A 430 7.74 12.72 -26.48
CA GLY A 430 6.95 12.53 -27.71
C GLY A 430 6.56 11.09 -28.03
N PHE A 431 6.78 10.13 -27.14
CA PHE A 431 6.34 8.74 -27.35
C PHE A 431 4.81 8.60 -27.26
N SER A 432 4.23 7.65 -28.02
CA SER A 432 2.80 7.38 -27.98
C SER A 432 2.36 6.74 -26.66
N LYS A 433 1.09 6.93 -26.27
CA LYS A 433 0.54 6.37 -25.02
C LYS A 433 0.63 4.85 -24.97
N PHE A 434 0.34 4.19 -26.09
CA PHE A 434 0.43 2.73 -26.20
C PHE A 434 1.87 2.24 -26.04
N LEU A 435 2.83 2.86 -26.74
CA LEU A 435 4.23 2.48 -26.64
C LEU A 435 4.78 2.70 -25.21
N ALA A 436 4.39 3.81 -24.56
CA ALA A 436 4.76 4.06 -23.17
C ALA A 436 4.14 3.04 -22.20
N GLN A 437 2.89 2.60 -22.43
CA GLN A 437 2.25 1.53 -21.65
C GLN A 437 2.97 0.20 -21.85
N CYS A 438 3.22 -0.22 -23.10
CA CYS A 438 3.96 -1.44 -23.41
C CYS A 438 5.37 -1.43 -22.77
N ALA A 439 6.05 -0.29 -22.79
CA ALA A 439 7.36 -0.15 -22.15
C ALA A 439 7.29 -0.31 -20.62
N VAL A 440 6.26 0.25 -19.95
CA VAL A 440 6.05 0.02 -18.50
C VAL A 440 5.81 -1.46 -18.21
N PHE A 441 4.98 -2.13 -19.00
CA PHE A 441 4.73 -3.57 -18.85
C PHE A 441 6.00 -4.41 -19.08
N MET A 442 6.83 -4.05 -20.06
CA MET A 442 8.10 -4.72 -20.32
C MET A 442 9.10 -4.57 -19.18
N VAL A 443 9.23 -3.37 -18.59
CA VAL A 443 10.05 -3.15 -17.39
C VAL A 443 9.51 -3.95 -16.21
N SER A 444 8.18 -3.98 -16.04
CA SER A 444 7.56 -4.79 -15.00
C SER A 444 7.83 -6.29 -15.23
N ALA A 445 7.70 -6.78 -16.46
CA ALA A 445 7.96 -8.17 -16.84
C ALA A 445 9.41 -8.58 -16.55
N PHE A 446 10.37 -7.69 -16.84
CA PHE A 446 11.78 -7.89 -16.47
C PHE A 446 11.95 -8.11 -14.97
N PHE A 447 11.37 -7.26 -14.11
CA PHE A 447 11.50 -7.42 -12.66
C PHE A 447 10.79 -8.67 -12.12
N HIS A 448 9.63 -9.04 -12.68
CA HIS A 448 8.94 -10.27 -12.29
C HIS A 448 9.76 -11.51 -12.65
N GLU A 449 10.31 -11.56 -13.86
CA GLU A 449 11.20 -12.64 -14.27
C GLU A 449 12.47 -12.64 -13.42
N TYR A 450 13.10 -11.49 -13.19
CA TYR A 450 14.31 -11.36 -12.35
C TYR A 450 14.09 -11.90 -10.92
N LEU A 451 12.97 -11.55 -10.29
CA LEU A 451 12.66 -11.95 -8.91
C LEU A 451 12.26 -13.43 -8.79
N VAL A 452 11.82 -14.09 -9.87
CA VAL A 452 11.41 -15.50 -9.85
C VAL A 452 12.52 -16.42 -10.40
N SER A 453 13.08 -16.09 -11.56
CA SER A 453 14.06 -16.92 -12.28
C SER A 453 15.41 -17.01 -11.57
N VAL A 454 15.94 -15.88 -11.07
CA VAL A 454 17.30 -15.81 -10.51
C VAL A 454 17.43 -16.62 -9.21
N PRO A 455 16.55 -16.47 -8.20
CA PRO A 455 16.63 -17.29 -6.99
C PRO A 455 16.43 -18.79 -7.24
N LEU A 456 15.57 -19.14 -8.21
CA LEU A 456 15.30 -20.53 -8.56
C LEU A 456 16.34 -21.11 -9.54
N LYS A 457 17.20 -20.26 -10.11
CA LYS A 457 18.18 -20.59 -11.16
C LYS A 457 17.53 -21.22 -12.41
N MET A 458 16.33 -20.76 -12.75
CA MET A 458 15.51 -21.29 -13.86
C MET A 458 15.08 -20.17 -14.81
N PHE A 459 15.56 -20.17 -16.05
CA PHE A 459 15.31 -19.10 -17.03
C PHE A 459 14.34 -19.54 -18.14
N ARG A 460 13.08 -19.80 -17.78
CA ARG A 460 12.05 -20.28 -18.72
C ARG A 460 11.21 -19.17 -19.37
N LEU A 461 11.32 -17.93 -18.89
CA LEU A 461 10.59 -16.75 -19.37
C LEU A 461 9.05 -16.82 -19.26
N TRP A 462 8.50 -17.72 -18.45
CA TRP A 462 7.05 -17.85 -18.30
C TRP A 462 6.43 -16.65 -17.56
N ALA A 463 7.11 -16.10 -16.55
CA ALA A 463 6.61 -14.94 -15.82
C ALA A 463 6.69 -13.67 -16.69
N PHE A 464 7.75 -13.55 -17.49
CA PHE A 464 7.87 -12.51 -18.51
C PHE A 464 6.71 -12.56 -19.51
N MET A 465 6.46 -13.74 -20.12
CA MET A 465 5.38 -13.92 -21.11
C MET A 465 3.99 -13.69 -20.48
N GLY A 466 3.78 -14.16 -19.24
CA GLY A 466 2.55 -13.93 -18.50
C GLY A 466 2.25 -12.45 -18.28
N MET A 467 3.27 -11.64 -17.98
CA MET A 467 3.12 -10.18 -17.85
C MET A 467 2.89 -9.50 -19.21
N MET A 468 3.59 -9.92 -20.26
CA MET A 468 3.40 -9.33 -21.59
C MET A 468 2.03 -9.64 -22.20
N PHE A 469 1.48 -10.83 -21.91
CA PHE A 469 0.13 -11.22 -22.34
C PHE A 469 -0.98 -10.40 -21.68
N GLN A 470 -0.71 -9.73 -20.55
CA GLN A 470 -1.68 -8.82 -19.93
C GLN A 470 -2.00 -7.61 -20.81
N VAL A 471 -1.08 -7.18 -21.70
CA VAL A 471 -1.31 -6.04 -22.61
C VAL A 471 -2.43 -6.31 -23.62
N PRO A 472 -2.37 -7.38 -24.45
CA PRO A 472 -3.46 -7.70 -25.36
C PRO A 472 -4.74 -8.09 -24.60
N LEU A 473 -4.62 -8.76 -23.45
CA LEU A 473 -5.78 -9.09 -22.61
C LEU A 473 -6.48 -7.82 -22.10
N ALA A 474 -5.72 -6.80 -21.66
CA ALA A 474 -6.27 -5.53 -21.21
C ALA A 474 -7.00 -4.79 -22.33
N TRP A 475 -6.46 -4.83 -23.55
CA TRP A 475 -7.13 -4.28 -24.72
C TRP A 475 -8.44 -5.02 -25.03
N PHE A 476 -8.42 -6.36 -24.99
CA PHE A 476 -9.60 -7.19 -25.23
C PHE A 476 -10.71 -6.93 -24.20
N VAL A 477 -10.39 -7.04 -22.90
CA VAL A 477 -11.37 -6.81 -21.82
C VAL A 477 -11.92 -5.40 -21.90
N GLY A 478 -11.07 -4.38 -22.10
CA GLY A 478 -11.51 -2.99 -22.21
C GLY A 478 -12.37 -2.69 -23.45
N ARG A 479 -12.29 -3.52 -24.50
CA ARG A 479 -13.04 -3.33 -25.74
C ARG A 479 -14.38 -4.07 -25.76
N TYR A 480 -14.46 -5.23 -25.10
CA TYR A 480 -15.59 -6.16 -25.23
C TYR A 480 -16.38 -6.38 -23.93
N LEU A 481 -15.80 -6.17 -22.75
CA LEU A 481 -16.44 -6.43 -21.46
C LEU A 481 -16.62 -5.14 -20.68
N THR A 482 -17.78 -4.96 -20.06
CA THR A 482 -18.12 -3.75 -19.29
C THR A 482 -18.79 -4.12 -17.97
N GLY A 483 -18.68 -3.23 -16.96
CA GLY A 483 -19.30 -3.42 -15.65
C GLY A 483 -18.88 -4.72 -14.96
N ASN A 484 -19.86 -5.45 -14.43
CA ASN A 484 -19.65 -6.69 -13.68
C ASN A 484 -18.96 -7.79 -14.49
N TYR A 485 -19.19 -7.86 -15.80
CA TYR A 485 -18.51 -8.83 -16.67
C TYR A 485 -17.04 -8.49 -16.86
N GLY A 486 -16.70 -7.20 -16.91
CA GLY A 486 -15.31 -6.72 -16.89
C GLY A 486 -14.62 -7.10 -15.59
N ASN A 487 -15.31 -6.92 -14.45
CA ASN A 487 -14.82 -7.35 -13.14
C ASN A 487 -14.58 -8.86 -13.06
N ALA A 488 -15.53 -9.67 -13.54
CA ALA A 488 -15.37 -11.12 -13.61
C ALA A 488 -14.15 -11.53 -14.46
N ALA A 489 -13.91 -10.87 -15.59
CA ALA A 489 -12.73 -11.12 -16.41
C ALA A 489 -11.41 -10.73 -15.73
N VAL A 490 -11.39 -9.65 -14.95
CA VAL A 490 -10.24 -9.30 -14.10
C VAL A 490 -9.97 -10.43 -13.09
N TRP A 491 -10.99 -10.90 -12.38
CA TRP A 491 -10.83 -12.02 -11.43
C TRP A 491 -10.33 -13.30 -12.09
N MET A 492 -10.87 -13.66 -13.27
CA MET A 492 -10.40 -14.81 -14.03
C MET A 492 -8.92 -14.67 -14.43
N SER A 493 -8.50 -13.46 -14.85
CA SER A 493 -7.09 -13.16 -15.13
C SER A 493 -6.20 -13.29 -13.89
N LEU A 494 -6.70 -12.92 -12.70
CA LEU A 494 -5.94 -13.06 -11.44
C LEU A 494 -5.85 -14.50 -10.93
N ILE A 495 -6.81 -15.36 -11.28
CA ILE A 495 -6.81 -16.77 -10.88
C ILE A 495 -5.92 -17.59 -11.82
N ILE A 496 -6.05 -17.37 -13.15
CA ILE A 496 -5.42 -18.22 -14.17
C ILE A 496 -4.16 -17.60 -14.78
N GLY A 497 -3.99 -16.28 -14.69
CA GLY A 497 -2.92 -15.55 -15.38
C GLY A 497 -1.57 -15.61 -14.67
N GLN A 498 -1.09 -14.45 -14.22
CA GLN A 498 0.30 -14.30 -13.75
C GLN A 498 0.65 -15.17 -12.53
N PRO A 499 -0.23 -15.33 -11.51
CA PRO A 499 0.06 -16.20 -10.37
C PRO A 499 0.31 -17.66 -10.75
N VAL A 500 -0.31 -18.16 -11.82
CA VAL A 500 -0.10 -19.53 -12.30
C VAL A 500 1.28 -19.66 -12.95
N ALA A 501 1.76 -18.64 -13.67
CA ALA A 501 3.11 -18.65 -14.22
C ALA A 501 4.16 -18.80 -13.10
N VAL A 502 4.00 -18.10 -11.97
CA VAL A 502 4.88 -18.23 -10.80
C VAL A 502 4.76 -19.62 -10.17
N LEU A 503 3.52 -20.14 -10.04
CA LEU A 503 3.28 -21.49 -9.54
C LEU A 503 4.03 -22.55 -10.37
N MET A 504 4.06 -22.41 -11.70
CA MET A 504 4.77 -23.36 -12.58
C MET A 504 6.29 -23.38 -12.29
N TYR A 505 6.90 -22.24 -11.98
CA TYR A 505 8.31 -22.21 -11.55
C TYR A 505 8.53 -22.94 -10.23
N VAL A 506 7.68 -22.66 -9.23
CA VAL A 506 7.81 -23.27 -7.90
C VAL A 506 7.54 -24.78 -7.96
N HIS A 507 6.54 -25.18 -8.75
CA HIS A 507 6.25 -26.58 -9.05
C HIS A 507 7.48 -27.27 -9.61
N ASP A 508 8.04 -26.77 -10.72
CA ASP A 508 9.18 -27.43 -11.36
C ASP A 508 10.45 -27.39 -10.51
N TYR A 509 10.67 -26.33 -9.74
CA TYR A 509 11.74 -26.28 -8.75
C TYR A 509 11.58 -27.42 -7.72
N TYR A 510 10.37 -27.59 -7.18
CA TYR A 510 10.06 -28.66 -6.24
C TYR A 510 10.25 -30.05 -6.87
N ILE A 511 9.83 -30.23 -8.13
CA ILE A 511 10.04 -31.48 -8.88
C ILE A 511 11.52 -31.82 -8.99
N ILE A 512 12.35 -30.87 -9.42
CA ILE A 512 13.77 -31.10 -9.69
C ILE A 512 14.52 -31.46 -8.41
N HIS A 513 14.16 -30.86 -7.27
CA HIS A 513 14.91 -31.02 -6.01
C HIS A 513 14.34 -32.10 -5.08
N HIS A 514 13.05 -32.44 -5.19
CA HIS A 514 12.38 -33.40 -4.32
C HIS A 514 11.72 -34.57 -5.06
N GLY A 515 11.70 -34.57 -6.39
CA GLY A 515 11.02 -35.58 -7.22
C GLY A 515 11.82 -36.87 -7.47
N THR A 516 13.08 -36.97 -7.05
CA THR A 516 13.96 -38.13 -7.28
C THR A 516 14.03 -39.13 -6.13
N THR A 517 13.13 -39.06 -5.15
CA THR A 517 13.04 -40.07 -4.06
C THR A 517 11.75 -40.87 -4.17
N THR A 518 11.66 -41.70 -5.20
CA THR A 518 10.85 -42.93 -5.21
C THR A 518 11.53 -43.98 -6.06
#